data_AF-A0A7X1ZG89-F1
#
_entry.id   AF-A0A7X1ZG89-F1
#
_cell.length_a   1.000
_cell.length_b   1.000
_cell.length_c   1.000
_cell.angle_alpha   90.00
_cell.angle_beta   90.00
_cell.angle_gamma   90.00
#
_symmetry.space_group_name_H-M   'P 1'
#
loop_
_entity.id
_entity.type
_entity.pdbx_description
1 polymer ?
#
loop_
_entity_poly.entity_id
_entity_poly.type
_entity_poly.pdbx_seq_one_letter_code
_entity_poly.pdbx_strand_id
1 'polypeptide(L)'
;MTDTREMFAEISTLLGNLSKALEMEPEDVGRLLEEGALSLSFGEDEAGEKFVVATHGEGDARRVARIYRDRIYHLGAAPSAGSGDPASGA
;
A
#
# COMPACT_ATOMS: atom_id res chain seq x y z
N MET A 1 -28.90 -10.05 -10.98
CA MET A 1 -27.77 -10.17 -11.94
C MET A 1 -26.77 -9.00 -11.83
N THR A 2 -26.93 -8.05 -10.90
CA THR A 2 -26.04 -6.89 -10.72
C THR A 2 -24.82 -7.17 -9.83
N ASP A 3 -24.94 -8.17 -8.96
CA ASP A 3 -24.02 -8.50 -7.86
C ASP A 3 -22.58 -8.80 -8.31
N THR A 4 -22.42 -9.65 -9.32
CA THR A 4 -21.08 -10.05 -9.81
C THR A 4 -20.30 -8.88 -10.39
N ARG A 5 -20.96 -7.98 -11.14
CA ARG A 5 -20.29 -6.83 -11.76
C ARG A 5 -19.85 -5.81 -10.72
N GLU A 6 -20.66 -5.61 -9.68
CA GLU A 6 -20.33 -4.73 -8.56
C GLU A 6 -19.17 -5.30 -7.75
N MET A 7 -19.16 -6.60 -7.46
CA MET A 7 -18.05 -7.26 -6.80
C MET A 7 -16.72 -7.13 -7.59
N PHE A 8 -16.75 -7.32 -8.91
CA PHE A 8 -15.56 -7.11 -9.75
C PHE A 8 -15.06 -5.66 -9.71
N ALA A 9 -15.97 -4.68 -9.65
CA ALA A 9 -15.60 -3.28 -9.55
C ALA A 9 -14.97 -2.94 -8.18
N GLU A 10 -15.50 -3.51 -7.09
CA GLU A 10 -14.95 -3.35 -5.74
C GLU A 10 -13.55 -3.97 -5.63
N ILE A 11 -13.36 -5.19 -6.14
CA ILE A 11 -12.05 -5.86 -6.17
C ILE A 11 -11.05 -5.04 -7.00
N SER A 12 -11.45 -4.56 -8.17
CA SER A 12 -10.59 -3.72 -9.01
C SER A 12 -10.19 -2.43 -8.31
N THR A 13 -11.11 -1.82 -7.57
CA THR A 13 -10.85 -0.61 -6.77
C THR A 13 -9.87 -0.91 -5.64
N LEU A 14 -10.06 -2.02 -4.93
CA LEU A 14 -9.16 -2.47 -3.87
C LEU A 14 -7.74 -2.70 -4.41
N LEU A 15 -7.59 -3.45 -5.51
CA LEU A 15 -6.30 -3.73 -6.14
C LEU A 15 -5.61 -2.43 -6.59
N GLY A 16 -6.35 -1.49 -7.16
CA GLY A 16 -5.82 -0.18 -7.53
C GLY A 16 -5.33 0.64 -6.34
N ASN A 17 -6.05 0.59 -5.21
CA ASN A 17 -5.63 1.26 -3.98
C ASN A 17 -4.38 0.61 -3.36
N LEU A 18 -4.32 -0.72 -3.36
CA LEU A 18 -3.15 -1.47 -2.87
C LEU A 18 -1.92 -1.23 -3.75
N SER A 19 -2.08 -1.22 -5.08
CA SER A 19 -1.02 -0.90 -6.04
C SER A 19 -0.40 0.47 -5.76
N LYS A 20 -1.25 1.50 -5.58
CA LYS A 20 -0.78 2.84 -5.21
C LYS A 20 -0.11 2.87 -3.84
N ALA A 21 -0.69 2.19 -2.86
CA ALA A 21 -0.22 2.21 -1.47
C ALA A 21 1.08 1.44 -1.25
N LEU A 22 1.32 0.42 -2.07
CA LEU A 22 2.53 -0.37 -2.02
C LEU A 22 3.54 0.07 -3.06
N GLU A 23 3.24 1.05 -3.92
CA GLU A 23 4.10 1.50 -5.03
C GLU A 23 4.54 0.33 -5.94
N MET A 24 3.56 -0.48 -6.35
CA MET A 24 3.75 -1.69 -7.15
C MET A 24 2.71 -1.74 -8.27
N GLU A 25 3.01 -2.47 -9.34
CA GLU A 25 2.03 -2.70 -10.40
C GLU A 25 0.86 -3.57 -9.88
N PRO A 26 -0.37 -3.39 -10.39
CA PRO A 26 -1.53 -4.18 -9.96
C PRO A 26 -1.33 -5.70 -10.08
N GLU A 27 -0.59 -6.13 -11.11
CA GLU A 27 -0.27 -7.54 -11.35
C GLU A 27 0.60 -8.13 -10.23
N ASP A 28 1.58 -7.36 -9.74
CA ASP A 28 2.43 -7.80 -8.63
C ASP A 28 1.65 -7.86 -7.32
N VAL A 29 0.73 -6.93 -7.07
CA VAL A 29 -0.16 -6.98 -5.91
C VAL A 29 -1.07 -8.21 -5.96
N GLY A 30 -1.61 -8.53 -7.13
CA GLY A 30 -2.40 -9.75 -7.35
C GLY A 30 -1.61 -11.00 -6.99
N ARG A 31 -0.37 -11.09 -7.48
CA ARG A 31 0.54 -12.20 -7.15
C ARG A 31 0.81 -12.30 -5.63
N LEU A 32 1.09 -11.19 -4.96
CA LEU A 32 1.32 -11.18 -3.51
C LEU A 32 0.12 -11.64 -2.69
N LEU A 33 -1.10 -11.32 -3.14
CA LEU A 33 -2.33 -11.81 -2.53
C LEU A 33 -2.49 -13.32 -2.70
N GLU A 34 -2.23 -13.84 -3.90
CA GLU A 34 -2.28 -15.28 -4.20
C GLU A 34 -1.24 -16.07 -3.42
N GLU A 35 -0.04 -15.50 -3.23
CA GLU A 35 1.06 -16.09 -2.48
C GLU A 35 0.91 -15.96 -0.95
N GLY A 36 -0.05 -15.16 -0.48
CA GLY A 36 -0.21 -14.86 0.95
C GLY A 36 0.92 -13.98 1.53
N ALA A 37 1.67 -13.31 0.66
CA ALA A 37 2.80 -12.44 1.01
C ALA A 37 2.38 -10.99 1.34
N LEU A 38 1.07 -10.70 1.27
CA LEU A 38 0.49 -9.42 1.67
C LEU A 38 -0.34 -9.58 2.95
N SER A 39 0.00 -8.81 3.98
CA SER A 39 -0.80 -8.73 5.20
C SER A 39 -1.75 -7.53 5.13
N LEU A 40 -3.04 -7.80 5.33
CA LEU A 40 -4.10 -6.79 5.44
C LEU A 40 -4.70 -6.82 6.85
N SER A 41 -4.78 -5.65 7.49
CA SER A 41 -5.42 -5.50 8.80
C SER A 41 -6.37 -4.31 8.78
N PHE A 42 -7.54 -4.44 9.40
CA PHE A 42 -8.50 -3.35 9.51
C PHE A 42 -8.23 -2.54 10.79
N GLY A 43 -8.41 -1.23 10.73
CA GLY A 43 -8.25 -0.35 11.86
C GLY A 43 -9.22 0.83 11.82
N GLU A 44 -9.26 1.54 12.94
CA GLU A 44 -10.00 2.79 13.13
C GLU A 44 -9.07 3.75 13.88
N ASP A 45 -9.04 5.03 13.47
CA ASP A 45 -8.22 6.04 14.13
C ASP A 45 -8.98 6.78 15.23
N GLU A 46 -8.32 7.76 15.85
CA GLU A 46 -8.89 8.55 16.96
C GLU A 46 -10.12 9.38 16.53
N ALA A 47 -10.29 9.63 15.24
CA ALA A 47 -11.44 10.34 14.69
C ALA A 47 -12.61 9.40 14.31
N GLY A 48 -12.45 8.09 14.54
CA GLY A 48 -13.42 7.07 14.15
C GLY A 48 -13.36 6.70 12.66
N GLU A 49 -12.32 7.12 11.94
CA GLU A 49 -12.20 6.84 10.53
C GLU A 49 -11.57 5.47 10.28
N LYS A 50 -12.23 4.67 9.46
CA LYS A 50 -11.81 3.30 9.12
C LYS A 50 -10.70 3.32 8.07
N PHE A 51 -9.69 2.49 8.29
CA PHE A 51 -8.60 2.28 7.35
C PHE A 51 -8.19 0.81 7.25
N VAL A 52 -7.46 0.49 6.19
CA VAL A 52 -6.76 -0.79 6.02
C VAL A 52 -5.26 -0.55 6.12
N VAL A 53 -4.57 -1.34 6.93
CA VAL A 53 -3.11 -1.43 6.92
C VAL A 53 -2.70 -2.51 5.94
N ALA A 54 -1.95 -2.13 4.91
CA ALA A 54 -1.29 -3.06 4.01
C ALA A 54 0.19 -3.15 4.36
N THR A 55 0.70 -4.37 4.54
CA THR A 55 2.12 -4.64 4.81
C THR A 55 2.66 -5.69 3.86
N HIS A 56 3.76 -5.38 3.19
CA HIS A 56 4.50 -6.29 2.32
C HIS A 56 6.00 -6.18 2.60
N GLY A 57 6.73 -7.28 2.41
CA GLY A 57 8.18 -7.33 2.54
C GLY A 57 8.68 -7.30 4.00
N GLU A 58 10.00 -7.42 4.14
CA GLU A 58 10.69 -7.48 5.42
C GLU A 58 11.95 -6.60 5.38
N GLY A 59 12.48 -6.25 6.55
CA GLY A 59 13.70 -5.43 6.67
C GLY A 59 13.59 -4.09 5.95
N ASP A 60 14.62 -3.74 5.18
CA ASP A 60 14.71 -2.49 4.42
C ASP A 60 13.75 -2.43 3.22
N ALA A 61 13.25 -3.59 2.78
CA ALA A 61 12.26 -3.69 1.70
C ALA A 61 10.81 -3.66 2.21
N ARG A 62 10.61 -3.57 3.53
CA ARG A 62 9.27 -3.53 4.12
C ARG A 62 8.54 -2.26 3.68
N ARG A 63 7.34 -2.44 3.15
CA ARG A 63 6.40 -1.37 2.81
C ARG A 63 5.18 -1.50 3.71
N VAL A 64 4.83 -0.40 4.38
CA VAL A 64 3.64 -0.32 5.23
C VAL A 64 2.85 0.92 4.84
N ALA A 65 1.56 0.74 4.56
CA ALA A 65 0.66 1.84 4.24
C ALA A 65 -0.68 1.72 4.97
N ARG A 66 -1.20 2.86 5.42
CA ARG A 66 -2.60 3.02 5.85
C ARG A 66 -3.41 3.57 4.69
N ILE A 67 -4.43 2.83 4.31
CA ILE A 67 -5.32 3.12 3.18
C ILE A 67 -6.68 3.49 3.75
N TYR A 68 -7.03 4.76 3.59
CA TYR A 68 -8.35 5.30 3.84
C TYR A 68 -9.12 5.38 2.52
N ARG A 69 -10.39 5.75 2.59
CA ARG A 69 -11.24 5.89 1.39
C ARG A 69 -10.63 6.81 0.33
N ASP A 70 -10.09 7.95 0.77
CA ASP A 70 -9.67 9.03 -0.13
C ASP A 70 -8.18 9.40 0.02
N ARG A 71 -7.42 8.67 0.86
CA ARG A 71 -6.02 9.00 1.18
C ARG A 71 -5.20 7.78 1.56
N ILE A 72 -3.90 7.87 1.28
CA ILE A 72 -2.93 6.83 1.60
C ILE A 72 -1.80 7.48 2.40
N TYR A 73 -1.40 6.86 3.51
CA TYR A 73 -0.25 7.24 4.30
C TYR A 73 0.78 6.12 4.34
N HIS A 74 2.00 6.40 3.87
CA HIS A 74 3.12 5.47 3.96
C HIS A 74 3.80 5.61 5.33
N LEU A 75 3.87 4.51 6.08
CA LEU A 75 4.36 4.47 7.46
C LEU A 75 5.81 4.01 7.58
N GLY A 76 6.45 3.69 6.46
CA GLY A 76 7.85 3.29 6.41
C GLY A 76 8.12 2.49 5.16
N ALA A 77 8.68 3.16 4.16
CA ALA A 77 9.88 2.66 3.50
C ALA A 77 11.05 3.34 4.24
N ALA A 78 12.15 2.63 4.49
CA ALA A 78 13.38 3.34 4.81
C ALA A 78 13.61 4.40 3.71
N PRO A 79 14.04 5.64 4.03
CA PRO A 79 14.34 6.60 2.99
C PRO A 79 15.36 5.94 2.06
N SER A 80 15.03 5.75 0.79
CA SER A 80 16.00 5.35 -0.22
C SER A 80 17.14 6.35 -0.15
N ALA A 81 18.30 5.93 0.35
CA ALA A 81 19.49 6.75 0.44
C ALA A 81 19.85 7.21 -0.98
N GLY A 82 19.54 8.46 -1.30
CA GLY A 82 19.61 8.96 -2.68
C GLY A 82 19.26 10.44 -2.81
N SER A 83 19.93 11.29 -2.03
CA SER A 83 20.08 12.73 -2.24
C SER A 83 21.14 13.18 -1.23
N GLY A 84 22.35 13.59 -1.55
CA GLY A 84 23.00 14.01 -2.77
C GLY A 84 24.23 14.75 -2.25
N ASP A 85 25.42 14.37 -2.69
CA ASP A 85 26.68 15.03 -2.34
C ASP A 85 26.64 16.49 -2.80
N PRO A 86 26.80 17.51 -1.91
CA PRO A 86 27.29 18.79 -2.32
C PRO A 86 28.77 18.85 -1.97
N ALA A 87 29.60 18.69 -2.99
CA ALA A 87 30.94 19.25 -3.00
C ALA A 87 30.93 20.66 -2.38
N SER A 88 31.72 20.85 -1.33
CA SER A 88 32.22 22.14 -0.86
C SER A 88 33.58 21.83 -0.23
N GLY A 89 34.72 22.15 -0.83
CA GLY A 89 34.99 23.37 -1.57
C GLY A 89 35.30 24.50 -0.59
N ALA A 90 36.43 24.37 0.10
CA ALA A 90 37.18 25.46 0.73
C ALA A 90 38.64 25.01 0.90
#